data_AF-A0A5E8GWV1-F1
#
_entry.id   AF-A0A5E8GWV1-F1
#
_cell.length_a   1.000
_cell.length_b   1.000
_cell.length_c   1.000
_cell.angle_alpha   90.00
_cell.angle_beta   90.00
_cell.angle_gamma   90.00
#
_symmetry.space_group_name_H-M   'P 1'
#
loop_
_entity.id
_entity.type
_entity.pdbx_description
1 polymer ?
#
loop_
_entity_poly.entity_id
_entity_poly.type
_entity_poly.pdbx_seq_one_letter_code
_entity_poly.pdbx_strand_id
1 'polypeptide(L)'
;MQHHFQNLFGFKSDDQISFDLPETRRLNPVGLRADIDAANLSEMWNMILTLDYAVQDVSDLPPEKQEEFLNVMSLLLTAFNR
;
A
#
# COMPACT_ATOMS: atom_id res chain seq x y z
N MET A 1 -24.04 24.49 -18.15
CA MET A 1 -23.43 23.51 -19.07
C MET A 1 -22.02 23.25 -18.59
N GLN A 2 -21.60 21.98 -18.64
CA GLN A 2 -20.25 21.45 -18.41
C GLN A 2 -19.88 21.07 -16.96
N HIS A 3 -20.36 19.89 -16.54
CA HIS A 3 -19.60 19.00 -15.66
C HIS A 3 -19.77 17.57 -16.20
N HIS A 4 -18.87 17.12 -17.08
CA HIS A 4 -18.89 15.73 -17.54
C HIS A 4 -17.53 15.26 -18.05
N PHE A 5 -16.58 15.02 -17.13
CA PHE A 5 -15.35 14.25 -17.40
C PHE A 5 -14.83 13.48 -16.17
N GLN A 6 -15.71 13.07 -15.24
CA GLN A 6 -15.30 12.33 -14.03
C GLN A 6 -15.60 10.80 -14.08
N ASN A 7 -16.02 10.27 -15.22
CA ASN A 7 -16.38 8.85 -15.36
C ASN A 7 -15.26 8.01 -16.00
N LEU A 8 -14.07 7.99 -15.42
CA LEU A 8 -13.04 7.00 -15.79
C LEU A 8 -12.55 6.14 -14.62
N PHE A 9 -12.82 6.53 -13.38
CA PHE A 9 -12.59 5.69 -12.21
C PHE A 9 -13.90 5.63 -11.44
N GLY A 10 -14.66 4.54 -11.66
CA GLY A 10 -15.96 4.30 -11.07
C GLY A 10 -15.87 4.05 -9.56
N PHE A 11 -15.60 5.09 -8.78
CA PHE A 11 -15.86 5.13 -7.35
C PHE A 11 -17.33 5.50 -7.16
N LYS A 12 -18.21 4.51 -7.37
CA LYS A 12 -19.62 4.63 -6.99
C LYS A 12 -19.71 4.37 -5.49
N SER A 13 -20.02 5.43 -4.74
CA SER A 13 -20.50 5.36 -3.36
C SER A 13 -21.68 4.39 -3.30
N ASP A 14 -21.55 3.26 -2.58
CA ASP A 14 -22.61 2.48 -1.91
C ASP A 14 -22.23 1.03 -1.55
N ASP A 15 -20.94 0.67 -1.59
CA ASP A 15 -20.44 -0.46 -0.79
C ASP A 15 -19.24 0.03 0.00
N GLN A 16 -19.43 0.21 1.31
CA GLN A 16 -18.29 0.25 2.21
C GLN A 16 -17.62 -1.12 2.08
N ILE A 17 -16.55 -1.18 1.28
CA ILE A 17 -15.56 -2.25 1.40
C ILE A 17 -14.97 -2.05 2.80
N SER A 18 -15.62 -2.66 3.79
CA SER A 18 -15.00 -2.95 5.08
C SER A 18 -13.95 -3.99 4.78
N PHE A 19 -12.78 -3.52 4.35
CA PHE A 19 -11.57 -4.24 4.63
C PHE A 19 -11.46 -4.17 6.17
N ASP A 20 -12.04 -5.16 6.85
CA ASP A 20 -11.59 -5.56 8.18
C ASP A 20 -10.13 -5.98 8.00
N LEU A 21 -9.26 -4.98 7.91
CA LEU A 21 -7.85 -5.15 8.12
C LEU A 21 -7.79 -5.67 9.56
N PRO A 22 -7.31 -6.92 9.79
CA PRO A 22 -7.18 -7.42 11.14
C PRO A 22 -6.39 -6.36 11.90
N GLU A 23 -7.02 -5.82 12.95
CA GLU A 23 -6.52 -4.85 13.92
C GLU A 23 -5.03 -4.60 13.70
N THR A 24 -4.67 -3.41 13.22
CA THR A 24 -3.32 -2.96 12.87
C THR A 24 -2.31 -3.39 13.93
N ARG A 25 -1.90 -4.65 13.88
CA ARG A 25 -0.86 -5.25 14.71
C ARG A 25 0.35 -4.52 14.22
N ARG A 26 0.76 -3.48 14.97
CA ARG A 26 1.89 -2.60 14.69
C ARG A 26 2.84 -3.29 13.73
N LEU A 27 2.66 -3.01 12.43
CA LEU A 27 3.38 -3.73 11.41
C LEU A 27 4.84 -3.43 11.69
N ASN A 28 5.61 -4.45 12.07
CA ASN A 28 7.01 -4.26 12.34
C ASN A 28 7.68 -4.03 10.98
N PRO A 29 8.07 -2.79 10.63
CA PRO A 29 8.57 -2.48 9.29
C PRO A 29 9.84 -3.29 8.97
N VAL A 30 10.65 -3.59 9.99
CA VAL A 30 11.86 -4.41 9.84
C VAL A 30 11.52 -5.85 9.50
N GLY A 31 10.52 -6.43 10.16
CA GLY A 31 10.07 -7.80 9.90
C GLY A 31 9.44 -7.92 8.52
N LEU A 32 8.52 -7.00 8.19
CA LEU A 32 7.86 -6.99 6.88
C LEU A 32 8.86 -6.78 5.75
N ARG A 33 9.87 -5.92 5.94
CA ARG A 33 10.93 -5.74 4.93
C ARG A 33 11.71 -7.03 4.69
N ALA A 34 12.07 -7.76 5.75
CA ALA A 34 12.75 -9.05 5.62
C ALA A 34 11.91 -10.09 4.88
N ASP A 35 10.59 -10.15 5.14
CA ASP A 35 9.69 -11.07 4.45
C ASP A 35 9.51 -10.71 2.96
N ILE A 36 9.43 -9.41 2.65
CA ILE A 36 9.40 -8.89 1.27
C ILE A 36 10.69 -9.23 0.52
N ASP A 37 11.84 -9.08 1.17
CA ASP A 37 13.14 -9.43 0.59
C ASP A 37 13.24 -10.95 0.37
N ALA A 38 12.76 -11.78 1.32
CA ALA A 38 12.70 -13.23 1.17
C ALA A 38 11.77 -13.68 0.02
N ALA A 39 10.71 -12.91 -0.26
CA ALA A 39 9.80 -13.14 -1.37
C ALA A 39 10.30 -12.60 -2.73
N ASN A 40 11.51 -12.02 -2.80
CA ASN A 40 12.05 -11.30 -3.98
C ASN A 40 11.16 -10.14 -4.46
N LEU A 41 10.43 -9.49 -3.54
CA LEU A 41 9.53 -8.37 -3.83
C LEU A 41 10.19 -7.00 -3.56
N SER A 42 11.49 -6.96 -3.30
CA SER A 42 12.25 -5.73 -3.00
C SER A 42 12.17 -4.70 -4.12
N GLU A 43 12.16 -5.14 -5.39
CA GLU A 43 11.98 -4.22 -6.52
C GLU A 43 10.59 -3.58 -6.53
N MET A 44 9.54 -4.36 -6.23
CA MET A 44 8.18 -3.80 -6.15
C MET A 44 8.05 -2.80 -5.01
N TRP A 45 8.65 -3.10 -3.86
CA TRP A 45 8.73 -2.15 -2.74
C TRP A 45 9.33 -0.81 -3.16
N ASN A 46 10.49 -0.84 -3.81
CA ASN A 46 11.20 0.38 -4.23
C ASN A 46 10.44 1.11 -5.36
N MET A 47 9.82 0.35 -6.25
CA MET A 47 9.02 0.89 -7.35
C MET A 47 7.79 1.65 -6.81
N ILE A 48 7.06 1.08 -5.85
CA ILE A 48 5.90 1.75 -5.23
C ILE A 48 6.34 3.03 -4.50
N LEU A 49 7.44 2.98 -3.73
CA LEU A 49 7.99 4.18 -3.07
C LEU A 49 8.33 5.29 -4.07
N THR A 50 8.94 4.92 -5.20
CA THR A 50 9.37 5.90 -6.20
C THR A 50 8.18 6.44 -7.01
N LEU A 51 7.22 5.59 -7.39
CA LEU A 51 6.13 5.97 -8.27
C LEU A 51 4.98 6.66 -7.54
N ASP A 52 4.54 6.10 -6.41
CA ASP A 52 3.37 6.59 -5.68
C ASP A 52 3.72 7.67 -4.66
N TYR A 53 4.94 7.64 -4.13
CA TYR A 53 5.37 8.52 -3.05
C TYR A 53 6.56 9.43 -3.39
N ALA A 54 7.22 9.21 -4.53
CA ALA A 54 8.39 9.97 -4.98
C ALA A 54 9.55 10.04 -3.96
N VAL A 55 9.69 9.00 -3.11
CA VAL A 55 10.77 8.87 -2.12
C VAL A 55 11.58 7.59 -2.36
N GLN A 56 12.75 7.50 -1.74
CA GLN A 56 13.60 6.31 -1.81
C GLN A 56 13.48 5.41 -0.58
N ASP A 57 13.14 5.99 0.58
CA ASP A 57 12.99 5.26 1.83
C ASP A 57 11.61 5.48 2.48
N VAL A 58 11.14 4.49 3.23
CA VAL A 58 9.89 4.60 4.01
C VAL A 58 10.03 5.68 5.09
N SER A 59 11.23 5.87 5.63
CA SER A 59 11.53 6.87 6.65
C SER A 59 11.33 8.30 6.16
N ASP A 60 11.38 8.53 4.85
CA ASP A 60 11.13 9.83 4.22
C ASP A 60 9.62 10.14 4.09
N LEU A 61 8.75 9.15 4.31
CA LEU A 61 7.30 9.34 4.30
C LEU A 61 6.83 9.96 5.62
N PRO A 62 5.76 10.78 5.59
CA PRO A 62 5.07 11.17 6.81
C PRO A 62 4.47 9.93 7.52
N PRO A 63 4.34 9.93 8.86
CA PRO A 63 3.93 8.76 9.64
C PRO A 63 2.63 8.10 9.16
N GLU A 64 1.64 8.91 8.77
CA GLU A 64 0.37 8.45 8.19
C GLU A 64 0.54 7.65 6.90
N LYS A 65 1.49 8.05 6.05
CA LYS A 65 1.80 7.37 4.78
C LYS A 65 2.70 6.17 4.96
N GLN A 66 3.54 6.14 6.00
CA GLN A 66 4.30 4.96 6.37
C GLN A 66 3.36 3.80 6.71
N GLU A 67 2.36 4.04 7.56
CA GLU A 67 1.38 3.01 7.94
C GLU A 67 0.58 2.51 6.73
N GLU A 68 0.14 3.42 5.85
CA GLU A 68 -0.54 3.08 4.61
C GLU A 68 0.32 2.21 3.70
N PHE A 69 1.57 2.62 3.46
CA PHE A 69 2.51 1.87 2.63
C PHE A 69 2.80 0.47 3.18
N LEU A 70 3.06 0.33 4.49
CA LEU A 70 3.30 -0.96 5.12
C LEU A 70 2.07 -1.88 5.02
N ASN A 71 0.85 -1.33 5.12
CA ASN A 71 -0.37 -2.09 4.90
C ASN A 71 -0.46 -2.64 3.47
N VAL A 72 -0.18 -1.81 2.46
CA VAL A 72 -0.15 -2.23 1.06
C VAL A 72 0.87 -3.36 0.85
N MET A 73 2.08 -3.21 1.39
CA MET A 73 3.13 -4.23 1.26
C MET A 73 2.76 -5.54 1.96
N SER A 74 2.10 -5.47 3.12
CA SER A 74 1.59 -6.67 3.82
C SER A 74 0.52 -7.40 2.99
N LEU A 75 -0.39 -6.66 2.34
CA LEU A 75 -1.40 -7.25 1.44
C LEU A 75 -0.73 -7.90 0.22
N LEU A 76 0.26 -7.23 -0.36
CA LEU A 76 0.99 -7.71 -1.52
C LEU A 76 1.74 -9.01 -1.20
N LEU A 77 2.47 -9.05 -0.08
CA LEU A 77 3.14 -10.25 0.41
C LEU A 77 2.17 -11.41 0.64
N THR A 78 1.02 -11.15 1.25
CA THR A 78 -0.01 -12.17 1.51
C THR A 78 -0.58 -12.74 0.21
N ALA A 79 -0.77 -11.90 -0.81
CA ALA A 79 -1.26 -12.31 -2.12
C ALA A 79 -0.25 -13.19 -2.88
N PHE A 80 1.05 -12.94 -2.70
CA PHE A 80 2.13 -13.71 -3.33
C PHE A 80 2.40 -15.06 -2.62
N ASN A 81 2.21 -15.14 -1.30
CA ASN A 81 2.41 -16.37 -0.51
C ASN A 81 1.26 -17.41 -0.65
N ARG A 82 0.61 -17.47 -1.81
CA ARG A 82 -0.46 -18.43 -2.13
C ARG A 82 0.05 -19.81 -2.52
#